data_AF-A0A5N9GPL8-F1
#
_entry.id   AF-A0A5N9GPL8-F1
#
_cell.length_a   1.000
_cell.length_b   1.000
_cell.length_c   1.000
_cell.angle_alpha   90.00
_cell.angle_beta   90.00
_cell.angle_gamma   90.00
#
_symmetry.space_group_name_H-M   'P 1'
#
loop_
_entity.id
_entity.type
_entity.pdbx_description
1 polymer ?
#
loop_
_entity_poly.entity_id
_entity_poly.type
_entity_poly.pdbx_seq_one_letter_code
_entity_poly.pdbx_strand_id
1 'polypeptide(L)'
;MLKWFVIGAIAVGIILVGSYGKIPFTEKSLATSAETQATATARNTPRQPRSEALFQVRKFLKEECANGELYLANSHRFEAVWMRRPWTNDHHYRQGHEWTVTDQSSGAFWRYYEDTGEIVSVKADC
;
A
#
# COMPACT_ATOMS: atom_id res chain seq x y z
N MET A 1 0.55 -43.23 47.57
CA MET A 1 -0.55 -42.93 46.61
C MET A 1 -1.16 -41.54 46.81
N LEU A 2 -1.36 -41.05 48.05
CA LEU A 2 -1.96 -39.74 48.33
C LEU A 2 -1.24 -38.53 47.68
N LYS A 3 0.10 -38.52 47.62
CA LYS A 3 0.89 -37.43 46.98
C LYS A 3 0.60 -37.28 45.48
N TRP A 4 0.35 -38.36 44.76
CA TRP A 4 0.06 -38.32 43.33
C TRP A 4 -1.35 -37.78 43.04
N PHE A 5 -2.31 -38.05 43.93
CA PHE A 5 -3.65 -37.45 43.86
C PHE A 5 -3.62 -35.93 44.08
N VAL A 6 -2.79 -35.44 45.00
CA VAL A 6 -2.63 -33.99 45.24
C VAL A 6 -2.03 -33.30 44.01
N ILE A 7 -1.02 -33.90 43.37
CA ILE A 7 -0.42 -33.37 42.13
C ILE A 7 -1.45 -33.37 40.99
N GLY A 8 -2.23 -34.43 40.85
CA GLY A 8 -3.31 -34.52 39.86
C GLY A 8 -4.38 -33.44 40.06
N ALA A 9 -4.80 -33.19 41.31
CA ALA A 9 -5.79 -32.17 41.63
C ALA A 9 -5.29 -30.74 41.33
N ILE A 10 -4.01 -30.45 41.60
CA ILE A 10 -3.41 -29.14 41.29
C ILE A 10 -3.31 -28.93 39.78
N ALA A 11 -2.89 -29.96 39.02
CA ALA A 11 -2.80 -29.89 37.57
C ALA A 11 -4.18 -29.63 36.91
N VAL A 12 -5.23 -30.31 37.39
CA VAL A 12 -6.60 -30.08 36.93
C VAL A 12 -7.09 -28.68 37.30
N GLY A 13 -6.75 -28.18 38.49
CA GLY A 13 -7.06 -26.81 38.91
C GLY A 13 -6.46 -25.75 37.98
N ILE A 14 -5.20 -25.90 37.57
CA ILE A 14 -4.52 -24.98 36.65
C ILE A 14 -5.16 -25.00 35.26
N ILE A 15 -5.49 -26.19 34.75
CA ILE A 15 -6.15 -26.34 33.44
C ILE A 15 -7.54 -25.70 33.45
N LEU A 16 -8.32 -25.90 34.52
CA LEU A 16 -9.65 -25.28 34.65
C LEU A 16 -9.56 -23.76 34.76
N VAL A 17 -8.63 -23.21 35.53
CA VAL A 17 -8.43 -21.74 35.60
C VAL A 17 -7.98 -21.18 34.24
N GLY A 18 -7.10 -21.90 33.52
CA GLY A 18 -6.68 -21.53 32.18
C GLY A 18 -7.79 -21.60 31.12
N SER A 19 -8.73 -22.55 31.24
CA SER A 19 -9.84 -22.71 30.30
C SER A 19 -11.04 -21.78 30.57
N TYR A 20 -11.27 -21.40 31.84
CA TYR A 20 -12.29 -20.41 32.22
C TYR A 20 -11.79 -18.98 32.15
N GLY A 21 -10.47 -18.77 32.04
CA GLY A 21 -9.90 -17.54 31.55
C GLY A 21 -10.31 -17.31 30.11
N LYS A 22 -11.54 -16.84 29.89
CA LYS A 22 -11.83 -15.94 28.79
C LYS A 22 -10.87 -14.78 28.97
N ILE A 23 -9.66 -14.88 28.40
CA ILE A 23 -8.88 -13.71 28.05
C ILE A 23 -9.91 -12.86 27.32
N PRO A 24 -10.32 -11.71 27.86
CA PRO A 24 -11.08 -10.80 27.04
C PRO A 24 -10.05 -10.37 26.01
N PHE A 25 -10.03 -11.05 24.86
CA PHE A 25 -10.01 -10.32 23.62
C PHE A 25 -11.27 -9.47 23.68
N THR A 26 -11.23 -8.42 24.51
CA THR A 26 -11.82 -7.18 24.09
C THR A 26 -11.09 -6.96 22.79
N GLU A 27 -11.80 -7.22 21.70
CA GLU A 27 -11.72 -6.32 20.58
C GLU A 27 -11.95 -4.93 21.20
N LYS A 28 -10.89 -4.34 21.75
CA LYS A 28 -10.69 -2.92 21.61
C LYS A 28 -10.67 -2.80 20.10
N SER A 29 -11.86 -2.61 19.53
CA SER A 29 -12.03 -1.73 18.40
C SER A 29 -11.11 -0.58 18.77
N LEU A 30 -9.95 -0.51 18.10
CA LEU A 30 -9.18 0.71 18.08
C LEU A 30 -10.18 1.68 17.48
N ALA A 31 -10.93 2.34 18.37
CA ALA A 31 -12.07 3.17 18.07
C ALA A 31 -11.47 4.40 17.40
N THR A 32 -11.09 4.18 16.16
CA THR A 32 -10.61 5.14 15.22
C THR A 32 -11.84 6.01 15.07
N SER A 33 -11.81 7.21 15.68
CA SER A 33 -12.96 8.11 15.66
C SER A 33 -13.43 8.27 14.22
N ALA A 34 -14.72 8.58 13.99
CA ALA A 34 -15.22 8.84 12.63
C ALA A 34 -14.33 9.85 11.89
N GLU A 35 -13.78 10.83 12.63
CA GLU A 35 -12.80 11.80 12.15
C GLU A 35 -11.46 11.15 11.75
N THR A 36 -10.93 10.23 12.55
CA THR A 36 -9.67 9.52 12.24
C THR A 36 -9.87 8.59 11.03
N GLN A 37 -11.03 7.94 10.90
CA GLN A 37 -11.38 7.12 9.74
C GLN A 37 -11.52 7.99 8.49
N ALA A 38 -12.25 9.11 8.57
CA ALA A 38 -12.40 10.05 7.46
C ALA A 38 -11.05 10.63 7.01
N THR A 39 -10.19 11.00 7.97
CA THR A 39 -8.83 11.50 7.70
C THR A 39 -7.96 10.42 7.06
N ALA A 40 -8.08 9.16 7.50
CA ALA A 40 -7.38 8.04 6.89
C ALA A 40 -7.88 7.80 5.46
N THR A 41 -9.20 7.76 5.23
CA THR A 41 -9.77 7.60 3.88
C THR A 41 -9.30 8.71 2.96
N ALA A 42 -9.33 9.97 3.39
CA ALA A 42 -8.89 11.11 2.60
C ALA A 42 -7.40 11.07 2.24
N ARG A 43 -6.55 10.54 3.13
CA ARG A 43 -5.10 10.42 2.91
C ARG A 43 -4.68 9.19 2.11
N ASN A 44 -5.55 8.18 2.01
CA ASN A 44 -5.19 6.88 1.45
C ASN A 44 -5.92 6.55 0.15
N THR A 45 -6.89 7.37 -0.22
CA THR A 45 -7.63 7.24 -1.48
C THR A 45 -7.00 8.18 -2.51
N PRO A 46 -6.78 7.74 -3.76
CA PRO A 46 -6.35 8.66 -4.81
C PRO A 46 -7.40 9.74 -5.04
N ARG A 47 -6.96 10.96 -5.34
CA ARG A 47 -7.86 12.07 -5.68
C ARG A 47 -8.33 11.96 -7.13
N GLN A 48 -7.49 11.40 -8.00
CA GLN A 48 -7.79 11.22 -9.41
C GLN A 48 -8.05 9.75 -9.75
N PRO A 49 -8.84 9.46 -10.79
CA PRO A 49 -9.04 8.09 -11.23
C PRO A 49 -7.75 7.52 -11.84
N ARG A 50 -7.61 6.18 -11.81
CA ARG A 50 -6.50 5.45 -12.45
C ARG A 50 -6.25 5.87 -13.91
N SER A 51 -7.32 6.17 -14.64
CA SER A 51 -7.25 6.62 -16.05
C SER A 51 -6.51 7.93 -16.20
N GLU A 52 -6.59 8.83 -15.22
CA GLU A 52 -5.92 10.12 -15.24
C GLU A 52 -4.41 9.94 -15.13
N ALA A 53 -3.94 9.09 -14.21
CA ALA A 53 -2.51 8.78 -14.10
C ALA A 53 -1.95 8.19 -15.40
N LEU A 54 -2.69 7.28 -16.04
CA LEU A 54 -2.31 6.73 -17.35
C LEU A 54 -2.28 7.81 -18.44
N PHE A 55 -3.25 8.72 -18.43
CA PHE A 55 -3.31 9.83 -19.38
C PHE A 55 -2.12 10.78 -19.21
N GLN A 56 -1.84 11.22 -17.98
CA GLN A 56 -0.74 12.15 -17.69
C GLN A 56 0.62 11.57 -18.07
N VAL A 57 0.88 10.30 -17.77
CA VAL A 57 2.14 9.65 -18.19
C VAL A 57 2.25 9.50 -19.70
N ARG A 58 1.16 9.16 -20.40
CA ARG A 58 1.17 9.13 -21.88
C ARG A 58 1.41 10.51 -22.49
N LYS A 59 0.83 11.55 -21.89
CA LYS A 59 1.02 12.93 -22.30
C LYS A 59 2.48 13.34 -22.12
N PHE A 60 3.05 13.12 -20.94
CA PHE A 60 4.47 13.35 -20.66
C PHE A 60 5.39 12.64 -21.65
N LEU A 61 5.13 11.36 -21.93
CA LEU A 61 5.91 10.61 -22.91
C LEU A 61 5.85 11.24 -24.29
N LYS A 62 4.72 11.80 -24.70
CA LYS A 62 4.55 12.43 -26.00
C LYS A 62 5.20 13.81 -26.09
N GLU A 63 5.14 14.58 -25.00
CA GLU A 63 5.49 16.01 -25.01
C GLU A 63 6.90 16.29 -24.48
N GLU A 64 7.41 15.47 -23.56
CA GLU A 64 8.61 15.77 -22.77
C GLU A 64 9.70 14.68 -22.85
N CYS A 65 9.37 13.45 -23.19
CA CYS A 65 10.33 12.35 -23.28
C CYS A 65 10.85 12.15 -24.71
N ALA A 66 12.16 12.31 -24.94
CA ALA A 66 12.77 12.18 -26.27
C ALA A 66 12.54 10.80 -26.92
N ASN A 67 12.57 9.74 -26.12
CA ASN A 67 12.34 8.35 -26.59
C ASN A 67 10.91 7.86 -26.30
N GLY A 68 9.97 8.77 -26.03
CA GLY A 68 8.62 8.42 -25.58
C GLY A 68 7.84 7.53 -26.53
N GLU A 69 8.02 7.69 -27.84
CA GLU A 69 7.38 6.87 -28.89
C GLU A 69 7.65 5.36 -28.72
N LEU A 70 8.83 4.97 -28.23
CA LEU A 70 9.17 3.57 -27.96
C LEU A 70 8.23 2.94 -26.91
N TYR A 71 7.88 3.73 -25.90
CA TYR A 71 6.98 3.30 -24.83
C TYR A 71 5.51 3.43 -25.23
N LEU A 72 5.16 4.50 -25.97
CA LEU A 72 3.78 4.74 -26.41
C LEU A 72 3.25 3.63 -27.32
N ALA A 73 4.11 2.96 -28.10
CA ALA A 73 3.77 1.78 -28.88
C ALA A 73 3.12 0.65 -28.02
N ASN A 74 3.52 0.52 -26.75
CA ASN A 74 3.00 -0.46 -25.81
C ASN A 74 2.05 0.15 -24.75
N SER A 75 1.56 1.38 -24.97
CA SER A 75 0.75 2.11 -24.00
C SER A 75 -0.54 1.40 -23.55
N HIS A 76 -1.06 0.46 -24.36
CA HIS A 76 -2.20 -0.40 -24.01
C HIS A 76 -1.88 -1.40 -22.89
N ARG A 77 -0.59 -1.69 -22.65
CA ARG A 77 -0.09 -2.57 -21.58
C ARG A 77 0.33 -1.81 -20.33
N PHE A 78 0.08 -0.50 -20.29
CA PHE A 78 0.41 0.28 -19.11
C PHE A 78 -0.53 -0.04 -17.96
N GLU A 79 0.04 -0.24 -16.80
CA GLU A 79 -0.68 -0.43 -15.55
C GLU A 79 -0.35 0.70 -14.59
N ALA A 80 -1.38 1.28 -13.99
CA ALA A 80 -1.24 2.30 -12.97
C ALA A 80 -1.65 1.73 -11.61
N VAL A 81 -0.72 1.75 -10.66
CA VAL A 81 -0.92 1.30 -9.28
C VAL A 81 -0.77 2.49 -8.36
N TRP A 82 -1.80 2.70 -7.53
CA TRP A 82 -1.76 3.73 -6.50
C TRP A 82 -0.90 3.27 -5.33
N MET A 83 0.02 4.12 -4.90
CA MET A 83 0.88 3.86 -3.75
C MET A 83 0.61 4.85 -2.62
N ARG A 84 0.05 4.33 -1.53
CA ARG A 84 -0.15 5.08 -0.28
C ARG A 84 1.18 5.47 0.39
N ARG A 85 2.18 4.59 0.29
CA ARG A 85 3.55 4.81 0.76
C ARG A 85 4.52 4.08 -0.16
N PRO A 86 5.71 4.64 -0.38
CA PRO A 86 6.72 4.02 -1.20
C PRO A 86 7.25 2.71 -0.61
N TRP A 87 7.35 1.66 -1.43
CA TRP A 87 7.82 0.33 -1.02
C TRP A 87 9.36 0.23 -0.96
N THR A 88 10.07 1.16 -1.61
CA THR A 88 11.53 1.13 -1.78
C THR A 88 12.12 2.55 -1.64
N ASN A 89 13.29 2.67 -1.00
CA ASN A 89 14.06 3.91 -1.00
C ASN A 89 14.96 3.90 -2.24
N ASP A 90 14.59 4.67 -3.24
CA ASP A 90 15.31 4.78 -4.52
C ASP A 90 15.92 6.18 -4.70
N HIS A 91 16.27 6.83 -3.59
CA HIS A 91 17.00 8.10 -3.53
C HIS A 91 16.29 9.33 -4.13
N HIS A 92 15.01 9.23 -4.50
CA HIS A 92 14.20 10.38 -4.93
C HIS A 92 13.36 10.94 -3.78
N TYR A 93 13.17 12.26 -3.74
CA TYR A 93 12.26 12.90 -2.77
C TYR A 93 10.82 12.52 -3.13
N ARG A 94 10.18 11.70 -2.29
CA ARG A 94 8.83 11.21 -2.57
C ARG A 94 7.78 12.08 -1.90
N GLN A 95 6.84 12.58 -2.70
CA GLN A 95 5.68 13.31 -2.22
C GLN A 95 4.54 12.35 -1.86
N GLY A 96 3.50 12.87 -1.20
CA GLY A 96 2.25 12.13 -1.01
C GLY A 96 1.58 11.84 -2.36
N HIS A 97 0.60 10.92 -2.34
CA HIS A 97 -0.31 10.71 -3.47
C HIS A 97 0.37 10.32 -4.81
N GLU A 98 1.08 9.19 -4.80
CA GLU A 98 1.86 8.69 -5.93
C GLU A 98 1.11 7.61 -6.72
N TRP A 99 0.99 7.79 -8.03
CA TRP A 99 0.72 6.71 -8.98
C TRP A 99 2.01 6.20 -9.58
N THR A 100 2.24 4.89 -9.51
CA THR A 100 3.27 4.25 -10.32
C THR A 100 2.64 3.69 -11.58
N VAL A 101 3.10 4.16 -12.73
CA VAL A 101 2.69 3.68 -14.04
C VAL A 101 3.80 2.83 -14.62
N THR A 102 3.51 1.57 -14.91
CA THR A 102 4.47 0.59 -15.40
C THR A 102 4.07 0.10 -16.79
N ASP A 103 5.00 0.10 -17.73
CA ASP A 103 4.90 -0.67 -18.96
C ASP A 103 5.20 -2.14 -18.67
N GLN A 104 4.18 -2.99 -18.74
CA GLN A 104 4.30 -4.42 -18.49
C GLN A 104 5.16 -5.16 -19.54
N SER A 105 5.45 -4.53 -20.69
CA SER A 105 6.27 -5.11 -21.75
C SER A 105 7.77 -4.93 -21.50
N SER A 106 8.19 -3.68 -21.25
CA SER A 106 9.61 -3.34 -21.04
C SER A 106 10.02 -3.37 -19.56
N GLY A 107 9.07 -3.34 -18.64
CA GLY A 107 9.31 -3.12 -17.21
C GLY A 107 9.74 -1.68 -16.90
N ALA A 108 9.62 -0.76 -17.85
CA ALA A 108 9.82 0.66 -17.60
C ALA A 108 8.70 1.20 -16.71
N PHE A 109 9.02 2.18 -15.87
CA PHE A 109 8.00 2.82 -15.04
C PHE A 109 8.30 4.28 -14.71
N TRP A 110 7.20 4.99 -14.51
CA TRP A 110 7.12 6.40 -14.18
C TRP A 110 6.32 6.58 -12.90
N ARG A 111 6.58 7.68 -12.20
CA ARG A 111 5.81 8.07 -11.03
C ARG A 111 5.14 9.39 -11.30
N TYR A 112 3.84 9.42 -11.09
CA TYR A 112 3.03 10.62 -11.18
C TYR A 112 2.59 11.04 -9.78
N TYR A 113 2.94 12.26 -9.38
CA TYR A 113 2.57 12.83 -8.09
C TYR A 113 1.33 13.72 -8.25
N GLU A 114 0.17 13.29 -7.73
CA GLU A 114 -1.09 14.05 -7.91
C GLU A 114 -1.04 15.45 -7.29
N ASP A 115 -0.27 15.63 -6.21
CA ASP A 115 -0.19 16.89 -5.47
C ASP A 115 0.52 18.01 -6.28
N THR A 116 1.48 17.65 -7.15
CA THR A 116 2.29 18.61 -7.91
C THR A 116 2.13 18.50 -9.42
N GLY A 117 1.58 17.38 -9.90
CA GLY A 117 1.56 17.05 -11.32
C GLY A 117 2.91 16.57 -11.86
N GLU A 118 3.92 16.42 -11.00
CA GLU A 118 5.27 16.03 -11.39
C GLU A 118 5.30 14.57 -11.86
N ILE A 119 6.05 14.32 -12.93
CA ILE A 119 6.33 12.97 -13.44
C ILE A 119 7.82 12.70 -13.39
N VAL A 120 8.19 11.62 -12.70
CA VAL A 120 9.58 11.16 -12.60
C VAL A 120 9.75 9.86 -13.36
N SER A 121 10.64 9.85 -14.34
CA SER A 121 11.11 8.65 -15.05
C SER A 121 12.10 7.90 -14.16
N VAL A 122 11.74 6.70 -13.69
CA VAL A 122 12.59 5.96 -12.74
C VAL A 122 13.37 4.85 -13.44
N LYS A 123 12.70 4.11 -14.34
CA LYS A 123 13.32 3.06 -15.16
C LYS A 123 12.88 3.21 -16.61
N ALA A 124 12.93 4.43 -17.11
CA ALA A 124 12.64 4.76 -18.50
C ALA A 124 13.74 5.68 -19.01
N ASP A 125 14.06 5.57 -20.30
CA ASP A 125 15.02 6.43 -20.97
C ASP A 125 14.25 7.65 -21.51
N CYS A 126 14.28 8.71 -20.72
CA CYS A 126 13.81 10.06 -21.01
C CYS A 126 14.92 11.01 -20.52
#